data_AF-A0A2G6VZP6-F1
#
_entry.id   AF-A0A2G6VZP6-F1
#
_cell.length_a   1.000
_cell.length_b   1.000
_cell.length_c   1.000
_cell.angle_alpha   90.00
_cell.angle_beta   90.00
_cell.angle_gamma   90.00
#
_symmetry.space_group_name_H-M   'P 1'
#
loop_
_entity.id
_entity.type
_entity.pdbx_description
1 polymer ?
#
loop_
_entity_poly.entity_id
_entity_poly.type
_entity_poly.pdbx_seq_one_letter_code
_entity_poly.pdbx_strand_id
1 'polypeptide(L)'
;MRKNLLLSVLFLISFLSKAQSVKIDTIPFTTSSSLLVFKGQINGVETDFVLDTGAAIGVITSAKASDTKIRIAGKKNITDSNENVNSMSEAMIETVTIGSFEIKNIKSVVYDMPFLTCNNYYLLGANAINKLNWKIDFEKKLLYVSKSTFEYSDEMLEMPINYKNNRHFTTFSINETVFKNCLVDLGYNDFFEVSEKEPFFKKLKQENQDAIISGSRLTMSLSNMEINKYETLSFDNLMIGNTRFDDLKIEIRSNIENKIGLKFFSQLSSIMILNNNNSKYYLKLSNKPISLQMSFDADCFLKNGKLIIVGKNNNSESSAKDLATEEEIKSINGLAATDFIDECDFLLWRIENLKKDSYEIEKLNGQKIIIKKQVLKS
;
A
#
# COMPACT_ATOMS: atom_id res chain seq x y z
N MET A 1 48.53 -59.44 -34.25
CA MET A 1 47.96 -58.45 -35.20
C MET A 1 46.50 -58.25 -34.80
N ARG A 2 46.14 -57.12 -34.15
CA ARG A 2 45.31 -56.02 -34.71
C ARG A 2 44.09 -56.55 -35.50
N LYS A 3 42.82 -56.18 -35.28
CA LYS A 3 42.18 -55.02 -34.63
C LYS A 3 40.64 -55.28 -34.70
N ASN A 4 39.88 -54.68 -33.78
CA ASN A 4 38.44 -54.34 -33.87
C ASN A 4 37.46 -55.54 -33.79
N LEU A 5 36.44 -55.55 -32.94
CA LEU A 5 35.36 -54.57 -32.90
C LEU A 5 34.70 -54.57 -31.51
N LEU A 6 35.04 -53.57 -30.71
CA LEU A 6 34.34 -53.20 -29.48
C LEU A 6 33.46 -52.01 -29.87
N LEU A 7 32.13 -52.14 -29.85
CA LEU A 7 31.16 -51.06 -29.63
C LEU A 7 29.76 -51.60 -29.92
N SER A 8 28.91 -51.74 -28.89
CA SER A 8 27.45 -51.50 -28.95
C SER A 8 26.79 -51.78 -27.58
N VAL A 9 27.40 -51.31 -26.49
CA VAL A 9 26.71 -51.23 -25.19
C VAL A 9 27.21 -49.98 -24.46
N LEU A 10 26.76 -48.79 -24.87
CA LEU A 10 26.88 -47.54 -24.12
C LEU A 10 26.18 -46.41 -24.88
N PHE A 11 24.84 -46.41 -24.88
CA PHE A 11 24.05 -45.20 -25.17
C PHE A 11 22.70 -45.33 -24.45
N LEU A 12 22.72 -45.35 -23.12
CA LEU A 12 21.50 -45.29 -22.31
C LEU A 12 21.65 -44.48 -21.02
N ILE A 13 22.71 -43.67 -20.89
CA ILE A 13 22.90 -42.81 -19.72
C ILE A 13 23.40 -41.45 -20.21
N SER A 14 22.47 -40.51 -20.43
CA SER A 14 22.60 -39.08 -20.09
C SER A 14 21.53 -38.22 -20.77
N PHE A 15 20.25 -38.53 -20.56
CA PHE A 15 19.19 -37.51 -20.57
C PHE A 15 18.64 -37.37 -19.15
N LEU A 16 19.55 -37.13 -18.19
CA LEU A 16 19.18 -36.43 -16.97
C LEU A 16 19.00 -34.96 -17.36
N SER A 17 17.79 -34.64 -17.80
CA SER A 17 17.32 -33.26 -17.82
C SER A 17 17.59 -32.68 -16.44
N LYS A 18 18.59 -31.80 -16.32
CA LYS A 18 18.67 -30.91 -15.16
C LYS A 18 17.45 -30.00 -15.25
N ALA A 19 16.32 -30.46 -14.71
CA ALA A 19 15.26 -29.57 -14.29
C ALA A 19 15.90 -28.65 -13.25
N GLN A 20 16.34 -27.47 -13.68
CA GLN A 20 16.84 -26.46 -12.77
C GLN A 20 15.65 -26.08 -11.90
N SER A 21 15.64 -26.54 -10.65
CA SER A 21 14.59 -26.24 -9.70
C SER A 21 14.42 -24.72 -9.63
N VAL A 22 13.23 -24.23 -9.94
CA VAL A 22 12.90 -22.81 -9.84
C VAL A 22 13.15 -22.38 -8.40
N LYS A 23 14.05 -21.41 -8.21
CA LYS A 23 14.34 -20.89 -6.87
C LYS A 23 13.20 -19.98 -6.43
N ILE A 24 12.63 -20.29 -5.27
CA ILE A 24 11.57 -19.50 -4.63
C ILE A 24 12.01 -19.31 -3.19
N ASP A 25 12.12 -18.06 -2.76
CA ASP A 25 12.36 -17.73 -1.36
C ASP A 25 11.03 -17.36 -0.69
N THR A 26 10.88 -17.76 0.57
CA THR A 26 9.71 -17.44 1.40
C THR A 26 10.14 -16.48 2.50
N ILE A 27 9.44 -15.37 2.63
CA ILE A 27 9.75 -14.28 3.55
C ILE A 27 8.47 -13.94 4.34
N PRO A 28 8.49 -13.93 5.68
CA PRO A 28 7.34 -13.45 6.44
C PRO A 28 7.14 -11.94 6.25
N PHE A 29 5.89 -11.50 6.25
CA PHE A 29 5.55 -10.08 6.23
C PHE A 29 4.57 -9.73 7.35
N THR A 30 4.44 -8.45 7.66
CA THR A 30 3.43 -7.91 8.57
C THR A 30 2.64 -6.81 7.89
N THR A 31 1.41 -6.59 8.37
CA THR A 31 0.57 -5.43 8.01
C THR A 31 0.19 -4.61 9.25
N SER A 32 0.95 -4.75 10.34
CA SER A 32 0.67 -4.08 11.62
C SER A 32 0.77 -2.56 11.51
N SER A 33 1.70 -2.07 10.68
CA SER A 33 1.86 -0.65 10.34
C SER A 33 0.90 -0.18 9.25
N SER A 34 -0.16 -0.96 8.95
CA SER A 34 -1.09 -0.72 7.85
C SER A 34 -0.51 -0.88 6.44
N LEU A 35 0.79 -1.13 6.27
CA LEU A 35 1.42 -1.42 4.98
C LEU A 35 2.02 -2.81 4.97
N LEU A 36 2.27 -3.38 3.78
CA LEU A 36 2.95 -4.67 3.66
C LEU A 36 4.45 -4.46 3.90
N VAL A 37 4.94 -4.92 5.07
CA VAL A 37 6.34 -4.78 5.49
C VAL A 37 7.02 -6.13 5.60
N PHE A 38 8.21 -6.28 5.03
CA PHE A 38 9.02 -7.50 5.10
C PHE A 38 10.52 -7.19 5.21
N LYS A 39 11.31 -8.15 5.68
CA LYS A 39 12.77 -7.98 5.84
C LYS A 39 13.54 -8.27 4.56
N GLY A 40 14.57 -7.47 4.30
CA GLY A 40 15.61 -7.72 3.31
C GLY A 40 16.90 -7.00 3.71
N GLN A 41 17.75 -6.66 2.74
CA GLN A 41 19.00 -5.93 3.03
C GLN A 41 19.28 -4.85 1.99
N ILE A 42 19.87 -3.75 2.46
CA ILE A 42 20.46 -2.70 1.63
C ILE A 42 21.96 -2.68 1.91
N ASN A 43 22.78 -2.88 0.88
CA ASN A 43 24.24 -2.94 1.00
C ASN A 43 24.71 -3.88 2.15
N GLY A 44 24.01 -5.01 2.33
CA GLY A 44 24.28 -6.00 3.38
C GLY A 44 23.72 -5.67 4.77
N VAL A 45 23.09 -4.51 4.97
CA VAL A 45 22.46 -4.11 6.24
C VAL A 45 20.99 -4.51 6.24
N GLU A 46 20.54 -5.25 7.26
CA GLU A 46 19.13 -5.64 7.41
C GLU A 46 18.23 -4.40 7.42
N THR A 47 17.16 -4.45 6.62
CA THR A 47 16.24 -3.33 6.44
C THR A 47 14.81 -3.86 6.30
N ASP A 48 13.86 -3.18 6.94
CA ASP A 48 12.45 -3.42 6.76
C ASP A 48 11.95 -2.63 5.53
N PHE A 49 11.33 -3.35 4.59
CA PHE A 49 10.85 -2.84 3.31
C PHE A 49 9.33 -2.71 3.29
N VAL A 50 8.84 -1.54 2.92
CA VAL A 50 7.45 -1.32 2.51
C VAL A 50 7.33 -1.61 1.02
N LEU A 51 6.45 -2.54 0.63
CA LEU A 51 6.22 -2.86 -0.78
C LEU A 51 5.29 -1.83 -1.43
N ASP A 52 5.80 -1.05 -2.39
CA ASP A 52 5.03 0.02 -3.02
C ASP A 52 5.15 0.00 -4.56
N THR A 53 4.12 -0.53 -5.22
CA THR A 53 3.98 -0.54 -6.69
C THR A 53 3.51 0.81 -7.25
N GLY A 54 3.02 1.71 -6.39
CA GLY A 54 2.61 3.08 -6.68
C GLY A 54 3.80 4.04 -6.78
N ALA A 55 4.93 3.73 -6.15
CA ALA A 55 6.16 4.50 -6.27
C ALA A 55 7.03 4.02 -7.45
N ALA A 56 7.43 4.93 -8.34
CA ALA A 56 8.28 4.60 -9.49
C ALA A 56 9.71 4.17 -9.10
N ILE A 57 10.22 4.75 -8.02
CA ILE A 57 11.52 4.49 -7.42
C ILE A 57 11.37 4.45 -5.90
N GLY A 58 12.29 3.79 -5.20
CA GLY A 58 12.23 3.74 -3.75
C GLY A 58 12.50 5.08 -3.06
N VAL A 59 12.15 5.14 -1.77
CA VAL A 59 12.39 6.27 -0.88
C VAL A 59 13.15 5.78 0.34
N ILE A 60 14.24 6.46 0.67
CA ILE A 60 15.05 6.19 1.85
C ILE A 60 15.14 7.44 2.72
N THR A 61 15.14 7.26 4.03
CA THR A 61 15.37 8.37 4.97
C THR A 61 16.84 8.75 5.01
N SER A 62 17.15 9.97 5.41
CA SER A 62 18.52 10.46 5.56
C SER A 62 19.30 9.61 6.57
N ALA A 63 18.66 9.23 7.68
CA ALA A 63 19.24 8.35 8.69
C ALA A 63 19.59 6.97 8.12
N LYS A 64 18.65 6.32 7.43
CA LYS A 64 18.88 5.01 6.81
C LYS A 64 19.92 5.07 5.70
N ALA A 65 19.95 6.15 4.91
CA ALA A 65 20.95 6.35 3.86
C ALA A 65 22.37 6.41 4.44
N SER A 66 22.54 7.06 5.61
CA SER A 66 23.79 7.07 6.37
C SER A 66 24.16 5.66 6.87
N ASP A 67 23.22 4.97 7.54
CA ASP A 67 23.44 3.63 8.11
C ASP A 67 23.87 2.60 7.05
N THR A 68 23.31 2.72 5.86
CA THR A 68 23.52 1.79 4.73
C THR A 68 24.62 2.25 3.77
N LYS A 69 25.30 3.37 4.07
CA LYS A 69 26.41 3.93 3.27
C LYS A 69 26.05 4.15 1.80
N ILE A 70 24.84 4.63 1.55
CA ILE A 70 24.35 4.88 0.19
C ILE A 70 25.01 6.12 -0.41
N ARG A 71 25.31 6.07 -1.71
CA ARG A 71 25.88 7.19 -2.44
C ARG A 71 24.79 8.15 -2.93
N ILE A 72 24.92 9.43 -2.59
CA ILE A 72 24.12 10.50 -3.23
C ILE A 72 24.63 10.74 -4.65
N ALA A 73 23.73 10.67 -5.61
CA ALA A 73 24.03 10.68 -7.05
C ALA A 73 23.60 11.97 -7.77
N GLY A 74 22.75 12.80 -7.16
CA GLY A 74 22.30 14.06 -7.75
C GLY A 74 20.99 14.56 -7.15
N LYS A 75 20.18 15.25 -7.96
CA LYS A 75 18.81 15.65 -7.64
C LYS A 75 17.83 15.12 -8.67
N LYS A 76 16.59 14.87 -8.26
CA LYS A 76 15.49 14.41 -9.11
C LYS A 76 14.17 15.04 -8.66
N ASN A 77 13.34 15.45 -9.63
CA ASN A 77 11.99 15.90 -9.35
C ASN A 77 11.06 14.70 -9.21
N ILE A 78 10.24 14.69 -8.15
CA ILE A 78 9.28 13.65 -7.82
C ILE A 78 7.91 14.28 -7.62
N THR A 79 6.90 13.72 -8.30
CA THR A 79 5.48 14.02 -8.05
C THR A 79 4.96 13.04 -7.00
N ASP A 80 4.32 13.55 -5.94
CA ASP A 80 3.74 12.72 -4.90
C ASP A 80 2.25 12.42 -5.10
N SER A 81 1.63 11.70 -4.16
CA SER A 81 0.22 11.29 -4.22
C SER A 81 -0.79 12.44 -4.11
N ASN A 82 -0.33 13.64 -3.75
CA ASN A 82 -1.13 14.88 -3.71
C ASN A 82 -0.84 15.77 -4.93
N GLU A 83 -0.15 15.24 -5.95
CA GLU A 83 0.24 15.94 -7.18
C GLU A 83 1.27 17.08 -6.97
N ASN A 84 1.96 17.10 -5.81
CA ASN A 84 3.01 18.07 -5.53
C ASN A 84 4.35 17.62 -6.13
N VAL A 85 5.06 18.54 -6.82
CA VAL A 85 6.37 18.26 -7.42
C VAL A 85 7.50 18.82 -6.56
N ASN A 86 8.41 17.95 -6.11
CA ASN A 86 9.52 18.32 -5.24
C ASN A 86 10.87 17.85 -5.78
N SER A 87 11.91 18.67 -5.61
CA SER A 87 13.28 18.30 -5.96
C SER A 87 13.95 17.60 -4.76
N MET A 88 14.29 16.33 -4.93
CA MET A 88 14.85 15.48 -3.88
C MET A 88 16.24 14.97 -4.26
N SER A 89 17.06 14.63 -3.28
CA SER A 89 18.37 14.03 -3.53
C SER A 89 18.19 12.64 -4.13
N GLU A 90 18.73 12.41 -5.33
CA GLU A 90 18.79 11.07 -5.92
C GLU A 90 19.93 10.30 -5.24
N ALA A 91 19.66 9.04 -4.91
CA ALA A 91 20.58 8.12 -4.27
C ALA A 91 20.74 6.85 -5.12
N MET A 92 21.92 6.23 -5.03
CA MET A 92 22.23 4.98 -5.70
C MET A 92 22.60 3.93 -4.65
N ILE A 93 21.76 2.91 -4.56
CA ILE A 93 21.95 1.72 -3.73
C ILE A 93 22.76 0.71 -4.54
N GLU A 94 23.90 0.28 -4.01
CA GLU A 94 24.75 -0.69 -4.70
C GLU A 94 24.03 -2.02 -4.83
N THR A 95 23.41 -2.48 -3.75
CA THR A 95 22.71 -3.77 -3.69
C THR A 95 21.46 -3.70 -2.81
N VAL A 96 20.33 -4.15 -3.36
CA VAL A 96 19.13 -4.53 -2.61
C VAL A 96 19.00 -6.05 -2.66
N THR A 97 18.96 -6.69 -1.50
CA THR A 97 18.83 -8.15 -1.36
C THR A 97 17.47 -8.51 -0.79
N ILE A 98 16.75 -9.39 -1.48
CA ILE A 98 15.42 -9.88 -1.09
C ILE A 98 15.45 -11.40 -1.09
N GLY A 99 15.40 -12.00 0.09
CA GLY A 99 15.76 -13.40 0.28
C GLY A 99 17.19 -13.63 -0.20
N SER A 100 17.34 -14.42 -1.26
CA SER A 100 18.60 -14.74 -1.91
C SER A 100 18.80 -14.04 -3.26
N PHE A 101 17.86 -13.17 -3.65
CA PHE A 101 17.93 -12.42 -4.90
C PHE A 101 18.61 -11.09 -4.67
N GLU A 102 19.70 -10.88 -5.39
CA GLU A 102 20.48 -9.65 -5.38
C GLU A 102 20.10 -8.77 -6.58
N ILE A 103 19.74 -7.51 -6.31
CA ILE A 103 19.44 -6.50 -7.34
C ILE A 103 20.43 -5.35 -7.19
N LYS A 104 21.22 -5.10 -8.23
CA LYS A 104 22.29 -4.09 -8.20
C LYS A 104 21.86 -2.75 -8.74
N ASN A 105 22.54 -1.69 -8.29
CA ASN A 105 22.45 -0.33 -8.83
C ASN A 105 21.02 0.22 -8.84
N ILE A 106 20.32 0.09 -7.72
CA ILE A 106 18.95 0.57 -7.57
C ILE A 106 18.93 2.07 -7.25
N LYS A 107 18.16 2.82 -8.03
CA LYS A 107 17.90 4.24 -7.77
C LYS A 107 16.89 4.41 -6.65
N SER A 108 17.12 5.39 -5.79
CA SER A 108 16.21 5.84 -4.75
C SER A 108 16.20 7.36 -4.70
N VAL A 109 15.25 7.95 -3.99
CA VAL A 109 15.38 9.33 -3.48
C VAL A 109 15.56 9.32 -1.97
N VAL A 110 16.25 10.34 -1.46
CA VAL A 110 16.40 10.58 -0.02
C VAL A 110 15.36 11.58 0.42
N TYR A 111 14.48 11.17 1.34
CA TYR A 111 13.46 12.03 1.92
C TYR A 111 13.00 11.51 3.29
N ASP A 112 12.88 12.41 4.27
CA ASP A 112 12.48 12.09 5.65
C ASP A 112 10.97 12.22 5.82
N MET A 113 10.22 11.33 5.15
CA MET A 113 8.77 11.20 5.35
C MET A 113 8.51 10.68 6.77
N PRO A 114 7.66 11.33 7.60
CA PRO A 114 7.50 10.95 9.00
C PRO A 114 7.18 9.47 9.21
N PHE A 115 6.30 8.88 8.39
CA PHE A 115 5.99 7.46 8.50
C PHE A 115 7.22 6.55 8.29
N LEU A 116 8.06 6.83 7.30
CA LEU A 116 9.28 6.06 7.04
C LEU A 116 10.33 6.31 8.12
N THR A 117 10.48 7.55 8.55
CA THR A 117 11.43 7.96 9.60
C THR A 117 11.11 7.31 10.94
N CYS A 118 9.87 7.44 11.41
CA CYS A 118 9.45 6.92 12.72
C CYS A 118 9.51 5.38 12.80
N ASN A 119 9.33 4.70 11.67
CA ASN A 119 9.43 3.24 11.60
C ASN A 119 10.82 2.74 11.13
N ASN A 120 11.72 3.64 10.73
CA ASN A 120 13.02 3.32 10.13
C ASN A 120 12.92 2.40 8.89
N TYR A 121 11.88 2.59 8.08
CA TYR A 121 11.60 1.79 6.88
C TYR A 121 12.29 2.33 5.63
N TYR A 122 12.49 1.44 4.66
CA TYR A 122 12.73 1.79 3.27
C TYR A 122 11.49 1.49 2.42
N LEU A 123 11.05 2.46 1.63
CA LEU A 123 9.97 2.26 0.68
C LEU A 123 10.56 1.67 -0.60
N LEU A 124 10.21 0.41 -0.89
CA LEU A 124 10.67 -0.31 -2.07
C LEU A 124 9.77 0.03 -3.25
N GLY A 125 10.30 0.84 -4.18
CA GLY A 125 9.58 1.24 -5.38
C GLY A 125 9.65 0.23 -6.53
N ALA A 126 8.82 0.49 -7.54
CA ALA A 126 8.61 -0.40 -8.68
C ALA A 126 9.86 -0.68 -9.53
N ASN A 127 10.87 0.21 -9.52
CA ASN A 127 12.15 -0.04 -10.20
C ASN A 127 12.91 -1.27 -9.67
N ALA A 128 12.70 -1.65 -8.40
CA ALA A 128 13.20 -2.88 -7.81
C ALA A 128 12.15 -3.99 -7.85
N ILE A 129 10.87 -3.69 -7.56
CA ILE A 129 9.77 -4.69 -7.56
C ILE A 129 9.67 -5.40 -8.92
N ASN A 130 9.79 -4.65 -10.02
CA ASN A 130 9.70 -5.17 -11.38
C ASN A 130 10.83 -6.11 -11.79
N LYS A 131 11.87 -6.30 -10.95
CA LYS A 131 12.96 -7.24 -11.22
C LYS A 131 12.67 -8.66 -10.78
N LEU A 132 11.58 -8.87 -10.04
CA LEU A 132 11.18 -10.16 -9.48
C LEU A 132 9.67 -10.35 -9.68
N ASN A 133 9.22 -11.59 -9.62
CA ASN A 133 7.82 -11.95 -9.48
C ASN A 133 7.52 -12.23 -8.01
N TRP A 134 6.26 -12.02 -7.64
CA TRP A 134 5.83 -12.08 -6.24
C TRP A 134 4.57 -12.91 -6.12
N LYS A 135 4.44 -13.62 -5.01
CA LYS A 135 3.18 -14.20 -4.57
C LYS A 135 2.97 -13.82 -3.12
N ILE A 136 1.85 -13.19 -2.82
CA ILE A 136 1.47 -12.72 -1.50
C ILE A 136 0.36 -13.65 -1.00
N ASP A 137 0.62 -14.36 0.09
CA ASP A 137 -0.38 -15.15 0.82
C ASP A 137 -0.83 -14.33 2.03
N PHE A 138 -2.01 -13.69 1.91
CA PHE A 138 -2.52 -12.77 2.92
C PHE A 138 -2.97 -13.47 4.20
N GLU A 139 -3.32 -14.75 4.11
CA GLU A 139 -3.76 -15.56 5.25
C GLU A 139 -2.57 -16.04 6.08
N LYS A 140 -1.53 -16.54 5.41
CA LYS A 140 -0.31 -17.02 6.08
C LYS A 140 0.68 -15.91 6.41
N LYS A 141 0.47 -14.70 5.89
CA LYS A 141 1.41 -13.58 5.99
C LYS A 141 2.80 -13.93 5.45
N LEU A 142 2.81 -14.62 4.31
CA LEU A 142 4.03 -15.04 3.61
C LEU A 142 4.12 -14.41 2.23
N LEU A 143 5.31 -13.90 1.92
CA LEU A 143 5.71 -13.43 0.62
C LEU A 143 6.60 -14.49 -0.03
N TYR A 144 6.30 -14.86 -1.26
CA TYR A 144 7.14 -15.74 -2.07
C TYR A 144 7.73 -14.93 -3.21
N VAL A 145 9.03 -15.06 -3.42
CA VAL A 145 9.78 -14.25 -4.38
C VAL A 145 10.55 -15.15 -5.33
N SER A 146 10.52 -14.84 -6.63
CA SER A 146 11.27 -15.59 -7.64
C SER A 146 11.62 -14.73 -8.86
N LYS A 147 12.66 -15.13 -9.60
CA LYS A 147 12.92 -14.62 -10.96
C LYS A 147 11.99 -15.25 -12.00
N SER A 148 11.47 -16.45 -11.74
CA SER A 148 10.51 -17.13 -12.60
C SER A 148 9.08 -16.70 -12.26
N THR A 149 8.18 -16.86 -13.21
CA THR A 149 6.74 -16.66 -12.99
C THR A 149 6.20 -17.71 -12.05
N PHE A 150 5.28 -17.32 -11.17
CA PHE A 150 4.51 -18.26 -10.36
C PHE A 150 3.41 -18.90 -11.19
N GLU A 151 3.17 -20.18 -10.94
CA GLU A 151 2.00 -20.88 -11.45
C GLU A 151 0.71 -20.30 -10.86
N TYR A 152 -0.34 -20.30 -11.68
CA TYR A 152 -1.68 -19.86 -11.34
C TYR A 152 -2.68 -20.89 -11.88
N SER A 153 -3.89 -20.92 -11.33
CA SER A 153 -4.99 -21.75 -11.83
C SER A 153 -5.95 -20.92 -12.66
N ASP A 154 -6.71 -21.57 -13.56
CA ASP A 154 -7.72 -20.93 -14.40
C ASP A 154 -8.89 -20.32 -13.61
N GLU A 155 -9.04 -20.74 -12.34
CA GLU A 155 -10.02 -20.19 -11.40
C GLU A 155 -9.60 -18.84 -10.81
N MET A 156 -8.31 -18.49 -10.90
CA MET A 156 -7.83 -17.19 -10.42
C MET A 156 -8.26 -16.08 -11.38
N LEU A 157 -8.70 -14.97 -10.81
CA LEU A 157 -9.01 -13.79 -11.59
C LEU A 157 -7.73 -13.20 -12.19
N GLU A 158 -7.70 -13.07 -13.51
CA GLU A 158 -6.58 -12.44 -14.22
C GLU A 158 -6.81 -10.93 -14.32
N MET A 159 -5.78 -10.16 -13.97
CA MET A 159 -5.76 -8.70 -14.09
C MET A 159 -4.54 -8.25 -14.91
N PRO A 160 -4.75 -7.76 -16.14
CA PRO A 160 -3.66 -7.22 -16.96
C PRO A 160 -3.04 -5.96 -16.34
N ILE A 161 -1.70 -5.89 -16.37
CA ILE A 161 -0.94 -4.74 -15.89
C ILE A 161 -0.26 -4.03 -17.06
N ASN A 162 -0.35 -2.71 -17.06
CA ASN A 162 0.40 -1.83 -17.95
C ASN A 162 1.39 -1.03 -17.11
N TYR A 163 2.63 -0.93 -17.58
CA TYR A 163 3.66 -0.16 -16.90
C TYR A 163 3.76 1.26 -17.48
N LYS A 164 3.65 2.28 -16.63
CA LYS A 164 3.93 3.67 -17.01
C LYS A 164 4.86 4.31 -16.01
N ASN A 165 6.00 4.83 -16.49
CA ASN A 165 7.04 5.40 -15.62
C ASN A 165 7.43 4.42 -14.50
N ASN A 166 7.60 3.14 -14.82
CA ASN A 166 7.80 2.00 -13.90
C ASN A 166 6.65 1.65 -12.95
N ARG A 167 5.61 2.46 -12.81
CA ARG A 167 4.46 2.17 -11.94
C ARG A 167 3.45 1.24 -12.61
N HIS A 168 2.64 0.56 -11.81
CA HIS A 168 1.74 -0.51 -12.25
C HIS A 168 0.33 0.03 -12.43
N PHE A 169 -0.28 -0.20 -13.59
CA PHE A 169 -1.62 0.27 -13.89
C PHE A 169 -2.50 -0.83 -14.42
N THR A 170 -3.79 -0.80 -14.10
CA THR A 170 -4.80 -1.72 -14.62
C THR A 170 -5.96 -0.95 -15.25
N THR A 171 -6.92 -1.71 -15.77
CA THR A 171 -8.22 -1.24 -16.25
C THR A 171 -9.30 -2.01 -15.51
N PHE A 172 -10.35 -1.32 -15.08
CA PHE A 172 -11.55 -1.91 -14.51
C PHE A 172 -12.79 -1.29 -15.17
N SER A 173 -13.96 -1.89 -14.97
CA SER A 173 -15.22 -1.23 -15.35
C SER A 173 -16.23 -1.23 -14.21
N ILE A 174 -17.06 -0.21 -14.16
CA ILE A 174 -18.19 -0.09 -13.22
C ILE A 174 -19.41 0.28 -14.05
N ASN A 175 -20.51 -0.47 -13.93
CA ASN A 175 -21.71 -0.27 -14.75
C ASN A 175 -21.37 -0.11 -16.24
N GLU A 176 -20.57 -1.04 -16.77
CA GLU A 176 -20.07 -1.06 -18.17
C GLU A 176 -19.16 0.11 -18.56
N THR A 177 -18.96 1.11 -17.70
CA THR A 177 -18.05 2.23 -17.93
C THR A 177 -16.62 1.80 -17.64
N VAL A 178 -15.74 1.91 -18.64
CA VAL A 178 -14.34 1.44 -18.56
C VAL A 178 -13.41 2.56 -18.05
N PHE A 179 -12.71 2.30 -16.96
CA PHE A 179 -11.69 3.19 -16.38
C PHE A 179 -10.31 2.64 -16.66
N LYS A 180 -9.57 3.33 -17.53
CA LYS A 180 -8.19 2.98 -17.88
C LYS A 180 -7.21 3.68 -16.95
N ASN A 181 -5.99 3.15 -16.87
CA ASN A 181 -4.87 3.77 -16.15
C ASN A 181 -5.14 3.95 -14.66
N CYS A 182 -5.80 2.98 -14.02
CA CYS A 182 -5.91 2.98 -12.58
C CYS A 182 -4.62 2.45 -11.97
N LEU A 183 -3.99 3.24 -11.10
CA LEU A 183 -2.75 2.87 -10.41
C LEU A 183 -3.02 1.69 -9.46
N VAL A 184 -2.22 0.63 -9.56
CA VAL A 184 -2.20 -0.44 -8.56
C VAL A 184 -1.14 -0.08 -7.53
N ASP A 185 -1.58 0.32 -6.35
CA ASP A 185 -0.74 0.97 -5.33
C ASP A 185 -0.73 0.16 -4.03
N LEU A 186 0.21 -0.77 -3.89
CA LEU A 186 0.40 -1.53 -2.65
C LEU A 186 0.98 -0.69 -1.49
N GLY A 187 1.45 0.53 -1.77
CA GLY A 187 1.83 1.53 -0.76
C GLY A 187 0.65 2.33 -0.20
N TYR A 188 -0.54 2.21 -0.79
CA TYR A 188 -1.78 2.83 -0.32
C TYR A 188 -2.64 1.84 0.46
N ASN A 189 -2.95 2.13 1.74
CA ASN A 189 -3.70 1.21 2.62
C ASN A 189 -5.24 1.35 2.55
N ASP A 190 -5.82 1.89 1.49
CA ASP A 190 -7.29 1.87 1.35
C ASP A 190 -7.73 1.01 0.16
N PHE A 191 -9.02 1.05 -0.15
CA PHE A 191 -9.67 0.21 -1.14
C PHE A 191 -9.57 0.82 -2.55
N PHE A 192 -10.50 1.70 -2.94
CA PHE A 192 -10.43 2.54 -4.14
C PHE A 192 -10.34 4.02 -3.77
N GLU A 193 -9.51 4.78 -4.48
CA GLU A 193 -9.52 6.24 -4.47
C GLU A 193 -9.66 6.74 -5.91
N VAL A 194 -10.66 7.58 -6.20
CA VAL A 194 -10.97 8.02 -7.57
C VAL A 194 -11.22 9.51 -7.67
N SER A 195 -10.95 10.04 -8.85
CA SER A 195 -11.07 11.46 -9.17
C SER A 195 -12.52 11.85 -9.45
N GLU A 196 -13.01 12.89 -8.78
CA GLU A 196 -14.32 13.47 -9.11
C GLU A 196 -14.38 14.12 -10.51
N LYS A 197 -13.21 14.27 -11.18
CA LYS A 197 -13.11 14.74 -12.56
C LYS A 197 -13.76 13.77 -13.55
N GLU A 198 -13.87 12.49 -13.20
CA GLU A 198 -14.58 11.51 -14.01
C GLU A 198 -16.10 11.73 -13.90
N PRO A 199 -16.81 11.96 -15.02
CA PRO A 199 -18.25 12.23 -15.00
C PRO A 199 -19.08 11.15 -14.29
N PHE A 200 -18.65 9.89 -14.38
CA PHE A 200 -19.29 8.77 -13.72
C PHE A 200 -19.32 8.94 -12.19
N PHE A 201 -18.19 9.25 -11.55
CA PHE A 201 -18.13 9.38 -10.09
C PHE A 201 -18.87 10.62 -9.59
N LYS A 202 -18.89 11.69 -10.39
CA LYS A 202 -19.73 12.86 -10.11
C LYS A 202 -21.22 12.48 -10.12
N LYS A 203 -21.66 11.71 -11.12
CA LYS A 203 -23.04 11.21 -11.22
C LYS A 203 -23.37 10.25 -10.07
N LEU A 204 -22.50 9.29 -9.79
CA LEU A 204 -22.65 8.32 -8.70
C LEU A 204 -22.90 9.04 -7.35
N LYS A 205 -22.14 10.10 -7.07
CA LYS A 205 -22.36 10.93 -5.87
C LYS A 205 -23.74 11.61 -5.85
N GLN A 206 -24.17 12.15 -6.99
CA GLN A 206 -25.45 12.84 -7.10
C GLN A 206 -26.64 11.88 -6.88
N GLU A 207 -26.51 10.63 -7.33
CA GLU A 207 -27.56 9.62 -7.19
C GLU A 207 -27.61 8.98 -5.78
N ASN A 208 -26.54 9.10 -4.99
CA ASN A 208 -26.39 8.42 -3.70
C ASN A 208 -26.14 9.39 -2.52
N GLN A 209 -26.69 10.60 -2.58
CA GLN A 209 -26.41 11.66 -1.58
C GLN A 209 -26.66 11.21 -0.12
N ASP A 210 -27.70 10.41 0.13
CA ASP A 210 -28.07 9.95 1.48
C ASP A 210 -27.17 8.81 2.03
N ALA A 211 -26.32 8.24 1.19
CA ALA A 211 -25.36 7.19 1.53
C ALA A 211 -23.92 7.72 1.69
N ILE A 212 -23.65 8.95 1.25
CA ILE A 212 -22.31 9.55 1.32
C ILE A 212 -21.94 9.87 2.76
N ILE A 213 -20.74 9.43 3.14
CA ILE A 213 -20.03 9.92 4.32
C ILE A 213 -18.99 10.93 3.85
N SER A 214 -19.10 12.16 4.35
CA SER A 214 -18.18 13.25 4.01
C SER A 214 -17.40 13.71 5.23
N GLY A 215 -16.17 14.14 5.03
CA GLY A 215 -15.33 14.56 6.14
C GLY A 215 -14.04 15.21 5.70
N SER A 216 -13.17 15.42 6.68
CA SER A 216 -11.77 15.73 6.45
C SER A 216 -10.89 14.72 7.16
N ARG A 217 -9.71 14.43 6.61
CA ARG A 217 -8.72 13.56 7.24
C ARG A 217 -7.31 14.04 6.94
N LEU A 218 -6.38 13.70 7.81
CA LEU A 218 -4.97 13.91 7.54
C LEU A 218 -4.50 12.88 6.50
N THR A 219 -3.96 13.38 5.40
CA THR A 219 -3.30 12.57 4.38
C THR A 219 -1.81 12.87 4.41
N MET A 220 -0.99 11.82 4.34
CA MET A 220 0.46 11.94 4.28
C MET A 220 0.90 11.49 2.89
N SER A 221 1.39 12.44 2.09
CA SER A 221 2.09 12.12 0.85
C SER A 221 3.59 11.99 1.14
N LEU A 222 4.38 11.72 0.10
CA LEU A 222 5.83 11.71 0.22
C LEU A 222 6.37 13.04 0.76
N SER A 223 5.83 14.18 0.31
CA SER A 223 6.42 15.49 0.58
C SER A 223 5.66 16.38 1.56
N ASN A 224 4.40 16.05 1.88
CA ASN A 224 3.59 16.90 2.73
C ASN A 224 2.56 16.10 3.55
N MET A 225 2.09 16.74 4.62
CA MET A 225 0.95 16.30 5.40
C MET A 225 -0.15 17.34 5.30
N GLU A 226 -1.29 16.95 4.74
CA GLU A 226 -2.36 17.87 4.41
C GLU A 226 -3.71 17.34 4.92
N ILE A 227 -4.55 18.25 5.42
CA ILE A 227 -5.94 17.95 5.75
C ILE A 227 -6.73 18.02 4.44
N ASN A 228 -7.21 16.87 3.99
CA ASN A 228 -7.94 16.76 2.75
C ASN A 228 -9.40 16.39 3.02
N LYS A 229 -10.30 16.99 2.22
CA LYS A 229 -11.69 16.59 2.19
C LYS A 229 -11.83 15.26 1.47
N TYR A 230 -12.76 14.43 1.93
CA TYR A 230 -13.11 13.18 1.29
C TYR A 230 -14.63 12.99 1.30
N GLU A 231 -15.11 12.25 0.31
CA GLU A 231 -16.45 11.68 0.28
C GLU A 231 -16.33 10.20 -0.05
N THR A 232 -17.03 9.36 0.69
CA THR A 232 -16.96 7.91 0.52
C THR A 232 -18.34 7.29 0.65
N LEU A 233 -18.55 6.21 -0.10
CA LEU A 233 -19.79 5.46 -0.19
C LEU A 233 -19.49 4.00 -0.57
N SER A 234 -20.49 3.13 -0.42
CA SER A 234 -20.48 1.83 -1.10
C SER A 234 -20.77 2.00 -2.59
N PHE A 235 -20.35 1.04 -3.40
CA PHE A 235 -20.77 0.92 -4.79
C PHE A 235 -20.76 -0.53 -5.26
N ASP A 236 -21.55 -0.76 -6.30
CA ASP A 236 -21.77 -2.08 -6.90
C ASP A 236 -21.26 -2.18 -8.33
N ASN A 237 -21.36 -3.38 -8.89
CA ASN A 237 -21.09 -3.67 -10.30
C ASN A 237 -19.66 -3.36 -10.74
N LEU A 238 -18.67 -3.49 -9.86
CA LEU A 238 -17.28 -3.52 -10.29
C LEU A 238 -17.04 -4.81 -11.07
N MET A 239 -16.55 -4.68 -12.29
CA MET A 239 -16.13 -5.79 -13.13
C MET A 239 -14.62 -5.82 -13.23
N ILE A 240 -14.04 -6.99 -12.93
CA ILE A 240 -12.65 -7.30 -13.23
C ILE A 240 -12.62 -8.62 -13.99
N GLY A 241 -12.11 -8.57 -15.22
CA GLY A 241 -12.33 -9.65 -16.18
C GLY A 241 -13.83 -9.90 -16.34
N ASN A 242 -14.28 -11.13 -16.06
CA ASN A 242 -15.69 -11.53 -16.14
C ASN A 242 -16.36 -11.65 -14.76
N THR A 243 -15.70 -11.23 -13.68
CA THR A 243 -16.25 -11.35 -12.32
C THR A 243 -16.84 -10.01 -11.87
N ARG A 244 -18.04 -10.06 -11.32
CA ARG A 244 -18.74 -8.93 -10.70
C ARG A 244 -18.48 -8.90 -9.20
N PHE A 245 -18.30 -7.70 -8.68
CA PHE A 245 -18.20 -7.42 -7.26
C PHE A 245 -19.16 -6.30 -6.87
N ASP A 246 -19.81 -6.49 -5.74
CA ASP A 246 -20.78 -5.59 -5.12
C ASP A 246 -20.31 -5.27 -3.69
N ASP A 247 -20.97 -4.32 -3.02
CA ASP A 247 -20.65 -3.92 -1.64
C ASP A 247 -19.18 -3.48 -1.45
N LEU A 248 -18.68 -2.68 -2.39
CA LEU A 248 -17.30 -2.20 -2.37
C LEU A 248 -17.19 -0.78 -1.83
N LYS A 249 -16.08 -0.47 -1.18
CA LYS A 249 -15.78 0.88 -0.73
C LYS A 249 -15.11 1.70 -1.83
N ILE A 250 -15.59 2.92 -2.03
CA ILE A 250 -14.91 3.93 -2.86
C ILE A 250 -14.76 5.24 -2.10
N GLU A 251 -13.59 5.88 -2.28
CA GLU A 251 -13.36 7.25 -1.87
C GLU A 251 -13.19 8.14 -3.10
N ILE A 252 -13.91 9.25 -3.13
CA ILE A 252 -13.92 10.21 -4.23
C ILE A 252 -13.27 11.50 -3.73
N ARG A 253 -12.26 11.97 -4.49
CA ARG A 253 -11.50 13.18 -4.16
C ARG A 253 -11.23 14.04 -5.38
N SER A 254 -11.01 15.33 -5.12
CA SER A 254 -10.55 16.30 -6.12
C SER A 254 -9.06 16.10 -6.41
N ASN A 255 -8.66 16.30 -7.67
CA ASN A 255 -7.25 16.43 -8.09
C ASN A 255 -6.34 15.25 -7.74
N ILE A 256 -6.84 14.02 -7.89
CA ILE A 256 -6.04 12.80 -7.71
C ILE A 256 -6.06 11.91 -8.95
N GLU A 257 -5.07 11.02 -9.05
CA GLU A 257 -5.06 9.84 -9.93
C GLU A 257 -5.93 8.72 -9.34
N ASN A 258 -6.68 8.01 -10.19
CA ASN A 258 -7.46 6.84 -9.78
C ASN A 258 -6.52 5.72 -9.34
N LYS A 259 -6.72 5.14 -8.15
CA LYS A 259 -5.89 4.05 -7.63
C LYS A 259 -6.67 2.97 -6.88
N ILE A 260 -6.08 1.78 -6.83
CA ILE A 260 -6.51 0.61 -6.05
C ILE A 260 -5.43 0.30 -5.03
N GLY A 261 -5.80 0.24 -3.75
CA GLY A 261 -4.87 0.04 -2.66
C GLY A 261 -4.74 -1.40 -2.15
N LEU A 262 -3.88 -1.58 -1.15
CA LEU A 262 -3.60 -2.86 -0.49
C LEU A 262 -4.85 -3.51 0.13
N LYS A 263 -5.81 -2.73 0.66
CA LYS A 263 -7.03 -3.30 1.26
C LYS A 263 -7.93 -3.95 0.23
N PHE A 264 -7.97 -3.43 -0.99
CA PHE A 264 -8.67 -4.08 -2.09
C PHE A 264 -8.16 -5.51 -2.28
N PHE A 265 -6.84 -5.67 -2.46
CA PHE A 265 -6.26 -7.00 -2.70
C PHE A 265 -6.36 -7.92 -1.49
N SER A 266 -6.07 -7.41 -0.29
CA SER A 266 -6.01 -8.24 0.92
C SER A 266 -7.37 -8.67 1.47
N GLN A 267 -8.45 -7.93 1.15
CA GLN A 267 -9.81 -8.36 1.50
C GLN A 267 -10.44 -9.20 0.38
N LEU A 268 -10.20 -8.84 -0.89
CA LEU A 268 -10.78 -9.54 -2.03
C LEU A 268 -10.13 -10.90 -2.30
N SER A 269 -8.85 -11.06 -1.98
CA SER A 269 -8.09 -12.26 -2.31
C SER A 269 -7.38 -12.87 -1.10
N SER A 270 -7.31 -14.20 -1.08
CA SER A 270 -6.45 -14.95 -0.15
C SER A 270 -5.01 -14.96 -0.63
N ILE A 271 -4.82 -15.04 -1.95
CA ILE A 271 -3.52 -15.03 -2.63
C ILE A 271 -3.54 -14.02 -3.78
N MET A 272 -2.51 -13.20 -3.87
CA MET A 272 -2.23 -12.33 -5.01
C MET A 272 -0.89 -12.71 -5.63
N ILE A 273 -0.85 -12.93 -6.94
CA ILE A 273 0.37 -13.21 -7.70
C ILE A 273 0.67 -12.01 -8.60
N LEU A 274 1.90 -11.51 -8.56
CA LEU A 274 2.45 -10.46 -9.39
C LEU A 274 3.48 -11.09 -10.33
N ASN A 275 3.04 -11.54 -11.50
CA ASN A 275 3.93 -12.04 -12.55
C ASN A 275 4.38 -10.87 -13.42
N ASN A 276 5.30 -10.06 -12.88
CA ASN A 276 5.83 -8.86 -13.55
C ASN A 276 6.46 -9.15 -14.92
N ASN A 277 7.09 -10.32 -15.09
CA ASN A 277 7.64 -10.72 -16.39
C ASN A 277 6.58 -10.84 -17.50
N ASN A 278 5.33 -11.12 -17.11
CA ASN A 278 4.22 -11.33 -18.05
C ASN A 278 3.23 -10.16 -18.01
N SER A 279 3.50 -9.10 -17.23
CA SER A 279 2.61 -7.97 -17.05
C SER A 279 1.19 -8.37 -16.61
N LYS A 280 1.08 -9.38 -15.73
CA LYS A 280 -0.21 -9.93 -15.29
C LYS A 280 -0.21 -10.21 -13.80
N TYR A 281 -1.31 -9.85 -13.16
CA TYR A 281 -1.61 -10.22 -11.79
C TYR A 281 -2.70 -11.29 -11.77
N TYR A 282 -2.66 -12.16 -10.76
CA TYR A 282 -3.66 -13.21 -10.55
C TYR A 282 -4.16 -13.17 -9.12
N LEU A 283 -5.47 -13.18 -8.94
CA LEU A 283 -6.11 -13.10 -7.63
C LEU A 283 -6.88 -14.39 -7.35
N LYS A 284 -6.47 -15.12 -6.31
CA LYS A 284 -7.30 -16.18 -5.74
C LYS A 284 -8.28 -15.53 -4.77
N LEU A 285 -9.54 -15.44 -5.17
CA LEU A 285 -10.56 -14.77 -4.38
C LEU A 285 -10.68 -15.38 -2.97
N SER A 286 -11.01 -14.51 -2.02
CA SER A 286 -11.32 -14.85 -0.64
C SER A 286 -12.81 -15.15 -0.52
N ASN A 287 -13.18 -16.09 0.33
CA ASN A 287 -14.59 -16.34 0.69
C ASN A 287 -15.08 -15.44 1.84
N LYS A 288 -14.22 -14.54 2.34
CA LYS A 288 -14.55 -13.63 3.43
C LYS A 288 -15.31 -12.42 2.87
N PRO A 289 -16.34 -11.91 3.57
CA PRO A 289 -17.02 -10.69 3.16
C PRO A 289 -16.04 -9.50 3.21
N ILE A 290 -16.26 -8.57 2.29
CA ILE A 290 -15.52 -7.31 2.23
C ILE A 290 -16.01 -6.41 3.38
N SER A 291 -15.08 -5.74 4.06
CA SER A 291 -15.43 -4.87 5.17
C SER A 291 -15.74 -3.47 4.68
N LEU A 292 -16.98 -3.03 4.88
CA LEU A 292 -17.44 -1.65 4.69
C LEU A 292 -17.08 -0.73 5.87
N GLN A 293 -16.30 -1.23 6.83
CA GLN A 293 -15.86 -0.45 7.98
C GLN A 293 -14.84 0.63 7.56
N MET A 294 -15.11 1.85 7.99
CA MET A 294 -14.25 3.02 7.78
C MET A 294 -13.30 3.25 8.96
N SER A 295 -12.44 4.25 8.79
CA SER A 295 -11.68 4.84 9.90
C SER A 295 -12.61 5.46 10.95
N PHE A 296 -12.02 5.89 12.06
CA PHE A 296 -12.72 6.60 13.13
C PHE A 296 -13.35 7.91 12.65
N ASP A 297 -14.45 8.30 13.30
CA ASP A 297 -15.19 9.55 13.02
C ASP A 297 -14.39 10.82 13.28
N ALA A 298 -13.32 10.74 14.05
CA ALA A 298 -12.33 11.80 14.21
C ALA A 298 -10.95 11.24 13.93
N ASP A 299 -10.00 12.13 13.68
CA ASP A 299 -8.58 11.82 13.65
C ASP A 299 -7.84 12.85 14.49
N CYS A 300 -6.89 12.38 15.28
CA CYS A 300 -6.10 13.20 16.18
C CYS A 300 -4.62 13.05 15.83
N PHE A 301 -3.89 14.15 15.91
CA PHE A 301 -2.45 14.19 15.68
C PHE A 301 -1.73 15.00 16.75
N LEU A 302 -0.54 14.56 17.15
CA LEU A 302 0.37 15.36 17.96
C LEU A 302 1.10 16.34 17.04
N LYS A 303 0.92 17.63 17.27
CA LYS A 303 1.56 18.70 16.51
C LYS A 303 2.02 19.79 17.46
N ASN A 304 3.31 20.14 17.40
CA ASN A 304 3.90 21.19 18.25
C ASN A 304 3.62 20.98 19.76
N GLY A 305 3.70 19.73 20.22
CA GLY A 305 3.45 19.38 21.63
C GLY A 305 1.98 19.44 22.06
N LYS A 306 1.03 19.47 21.12
CA LYS A 306 -0.41 19.51 21.39
C LYS A 306 -1.15 18.42 20.64
N LEU A 307 -2.17 17.84 21.26
CA LEU A 307 -3.10 16.92 20.60
C LEU A 307 -4.17 17.71 19.88
N ILE A 308 -4.21 17.63 18.55
CA ILE A 308 -5.11 18.41 17.69
C ILE A 308 -6.00 17.47 16.89
N ILE A 309 -7.27 17.80 16.75
CA ILE A 309 -8.18 17.14 15.80
C ILE A 309 -7.82 17.57 14.38
N VAL A 310 -7.34 16.64 13.56
CA VAL A 310 -6.91 16.89 12.18
C VAL A 310 -7.92 16.43 11.14
N GLY A 311 -8.95 15.71 11.58
CA GLY A 311 -9.99 15.19 10.71
C GLY A 311 -11.25 14.85 11.47
N LYS A 312 -12.39 14.96 10.80
CA LYS A 312 -13.66 14.43 11.29
C LYS A 312 -14.64 14.11 10.18
N ASN A 313 -15.53 13.18 10.48
CA ASN A 313 -16.75 12.93 9.74
C ASN A 313 -17.77 14.05 10.05
N ASN A 314 -18.33 14.65 9.00
CA ASN A 314 -19.26 15.77 9.06
C ASN A 314 -20.73 15.35 9.09
N ASN A 315 -21.04 14.07 8.96
CA ASN A 315 -22.42 13.58 9.01
C ASN A 315 -23.03 13.81 10.40
N SER A 316 -24.33 14.07 10.45
CA SER A 316 -25.07 14.38 11.69
C SER A 316 -25.06 13.26 12.73
N GLU A 317 -24.94 12.01 12.27
CA GLU A 317 -24.88 10.79 13.10
C GLU A 317 -23.46 10.46 13.59
N SER A 318 -22.45 11.26 13.18
CA SER A 318 -21.05 11.08 13.57
C SER A 318 -20.87 11.15 15.09
N SER A 319 -20.09 10.23 15.65
CA SER A 319 -19.66 10.30 17.05
C SER A 319 -18.72 11.49 17.33
N ALA A 320 -18.17 12.11 16.28
CA ALA A 320 -17.32 13.30 16.36
C ALA A 320 -18.08 14.62 16.10
N LYS A 321 -19.42 14.61 16.09
CA LYS A 321 -20.23 15.81 15.78
C LYS A 321 -19.95 17.03 16.67
N ASP A 322 -19.53 16.80 17.92
CA ASP A 322 -19.24 17.84 18.92
C ASP A 322 -17.76 18.27 18.93
N LEU A 323 -16.97 17.79 17.96
CA LEU A 323 -15.58 18.18 17.73
C LEU A 323 -15.45 19.13 16.54
N ALA A 324 -14.46 20.02 16.60
CA ALA A 324 -14.05 20.83 15.47
C ALA A 324 -12.69 20.37 14.92
N THR A 325 -12.48 20.52 13.62
CA THR A 325 -11.13 20.40 13.04
C THR A 325 -10.26 21.54 13.58
N GLU A 326 -8.98 21.24 13.82
CA GLU A 326 -7.99 22.10 14.49
C GLU A 326 -8.26 22.36 15.98
N GLU A 327 -9.24 21.69 16.57
CA GLU A 327 -9.50 21.75 18.00
C GLU A 327 -8.39 21.07 18.80
N GLU A 328 -7.87 21.77 19.82
CA GLU A 328 -6.98 21.19 20.82
C GLU A 328 -7.76 20.37 21.84
N ILE A 329 -7.30 19.15 22.09
CA ILE A 329 -7.88 18.25 23.09
C ILE A 329 -6.92 18.03 24.25
N LYS A 330 -7.48 17.70 25.41
CA LYS A 330 -6.71 17.45 26.63
C LYS A 330 -5.98 16.11 26.57
N SER A 331 -6.69 15.06 26.16
CA SER A 331 -6.12 13.71 26.10
C SER A 331 -6.86 12.80 25.13
N ILE A 332 -6.18 11.77 24.66
CA ILE A 332 -6.73 10.65 23.90
C ILE A 332 -6.47 9.34 24.64
N ASN A 333 -7.51 8.57 24.92
CA ASN A 333 -7.47 7.38 25.79
C ASN A 333 -6.78 7.65 27.15
N GLY A 334 -6.98 8.84 27.71
CA GLY A 334 -6.37 9.26 28.97
C GLY A 334 -4.90 9.70 28.87
N LEU A 335 -4.29 9.67 27.68
CA LEU A 335 -2.92 10.16 27.44
C LEU A 335 -2.95 11.61 26.95
N ALA A 336 -2.26 12.49 27.67
CA ALA A 336 -2.02 13.87 27.28
C ALA A 336 -0.85 13.97 26.29
N ALA A 337 -0.69 15.14 25.67
CA ALA A 337 0.41 15.39 24.74
C ALA A 337 1.80 15.15 25.37
N THR A 338 1.95 15.43 26.66
CA THR A 338 3.20 15.27 27.43
C THR A 338 3.55 13.81 27.73
N ASP A 339 2.61 12.88 27.54
CA ASP A 339 2.86 11.45 27.74
C ASP A 339 3.56 10.81 26.53
N PHE A 340 3.66 11.53 25.42
CA PHE A 340 4.40 11.11 24.22
C PHE A 340 5.76 11.80 24.17
N ILE A 341 6.81 11.03 23.86
CA ILE A 341 8.18 11.56 23.77
C ILE A 341 8.29 12.58 22.64
N ASP A 342 7.72 12.23 21.49
CA ASP A 342 7.70 13.04 20.28
C ASP A 342 6.55 12.62 19.34
N GLU A 343 6.49 13.24 18.16
CA GLU A 343 5.48 12.92 17.13
C GLU A 343 5.61 11.49 16.58
N CYS A 344 6.81 10.90 16.62
CA CYS A 344 7.01 9.52 16.20
C CYS A 344 6.44 8.52 17.21
N ASP A 345 6.66 8.75 18.50
CA ASP A 345 6.07 7.97 19.58
C ASP A 345 4.54 8.00 19.50
N PHE A 346 3.95 9.18 19.28
CA PHE A 346 2.52 9.32 19.02
C PHE A 346 2.06 8.57 17.77
N LEU A 347 2.79 8.69 16.65
CA LEU A 347 2.42 8.04 15.39
C LEU A 347 2.38 6.51 15.53
N LEU A 348 3.39 5.93 16.18
CA LEU A 348 3.46 4.49 16.43
C LEU A 348 2.33 4.03 17.36
N TRP A 349 2.08 4.77 18.44
CA TRP A 349 0.94 4.52 19.31
C TRP A 349 -0.40 4.59 18.55
N ARG A 350 -0.57 5.61 17.69
CA ARG A 350 -1.79 5.80 16.90
C ARG A 350 -2.03 4.61 15.98
N ILE A 351 -1.02 4.14 15.26
CA ILE A 351 -1.09 2.97 14.35
C ILE A 351 -1.58 1.73 15.09
N GLU A 352 -1.07 1.46 16.29
CA GLU A 352 -1.53 0.32 17.09
C GLU A 352 -2.97 0.48 17.57
N ASN A 353 -3.37 1.70 17.94
CA ASN A 353 -4.73 2.00 18.40
C ASN A 353 -5.76 2.04 17.26
N LEU A 354 -5.35 2.15 15.99
CA LEU A 354 -6.25 2.00 14.83
C LEU A 354 -6.91 0.61 14.75
N LYS A 355 -6.36 -0.39 15.45
CA LYS A 355 -6.90 -1.76 15.50
C LYS A 355 -8.10 -1.90 16.44
N LYS A 356 -8.33 -0.94 17.35
CA LYS A 356 -9.45 -0.93 18.29
C LYS A 356 -10.76 -0.54 17.61
N ASP A 357 -11.89 -0.77 18.28
CA ASP A 357 -13.23 -0.41 17.77
C ASP A 357 -13.65 1.02 18.12
N SER A 358 -13.06 1.58 19.18
CA SER A 358 -13.29 2.95 19.65
C SER A 358 -12.08 3.52 20.39
N TYR A 359 -12.04 4.84 20.52
CA TYR A 359 -11.16 5.51 21.48
C TYR A 359 -11.88 6.70 22.14
N GLU A 360 -11.42 7.10 23.32
CA GLU A 360 -11.95 8.25 24.07
C GLU A 360 -11.14 9.51 23.77
N ILE A 361 -11.80 10.62 23.51
CA ILE A 361 -11.23 11.96 23.51
C ILE A 361 -11.77 12.72 24.73
N GLU A 362 -10.88 13.38 25.46
CA GLU A 362 -11.26 14.38 26.46
C GLU A 362 -10.93 15.78 25.95
N LYS A 363 -11.96 16.63 25.85
CA LYS A 363 -11.82 18.05 25.48
C LYS A 363 -11.21 18.85 26.64
N LEU A 364 -10.71 20.05 26.34
CA LEU A 364 -10.15 20.95 27.37
C LEU A 364 -11.16 21.35 28.47
N ASN A 365 -12.46 21.37 28.15
CA ASN A 365 -13.53 21.63 29.11
C ASN A 365 -13.92 20.39 29.98
N GLY A 366 -13.21 19.27 29.84
CA GLY A 366 -13.47 18.01 30.56
C GLY A 366 -14.55 17.12 29.93
N GLN A 367 -15.19 17.53 28.83
CA GLN A 367 -16.14 16.68 28.11
C GLN A 367 -15.41 15.48 27.50
N LYS A 368 -15.94 14.28 27.75
CA LYS A 368 -15.45 13.02 27.17
C LYS A 368 -16.34 12.57 26.02
N ILE A 369 -15.73 12.16 24.92
CA ILE A 369 -16.42 11.71 23.70
C ILE A 369 -15.81 10.38 23.27
N ILE A 370 -16.66 9.38 23.05
CA ILE A 370 -16.25 8.10 22.48
C ILE A 370 -16.34 8.17 20.97
N ILE A 371 -15.18 8.11 20.31
CA ILE A 371 -15.08 8.10 18.85
C ILE A 371 -15.16 6.66 18.35
N LYS A 372 -16.06 6.41 17.40
CA LYS A 372 -16.34 5.10 16.81
C LYS A 372 -15.89 5.05 15.36
N LYS A 373 -15.69 3.84 14.84
CA LYS A 373 -15.58 3.57 13.41
C LYS A 373 -16.98 3.57 12.78
N GLN A 374 -17.09 4.10 11.57
CA GLN A 374 -18.32 4.06 10.78
C GLN A 374 -18.37 2.82 9.89
N VAL A 375 -19.57 2.48 9.45
CA VAL A 375 -19.80 1.44 8.45
C VAL A 375 -20.60 2.08 7.33
N LEU A 376 -20.12 1.92 6.09
CA LEU A 376 -20.88 2.37 4.93
C LEU A 376 -22.19 1.57 4.83
N LYS A 377 -23.25 2.23 4.41
CA LYS A 377 -24.48 1.54 4.01
C LYS A 377 -24.13 0.66 2.81
N SER A 378 -24.60 -0.59 2.79
CA SER A 378 -24.56 -1.46 1.61
C SER A 378 -25.45 -0.84 0.54
#